data_AF-A0A941HVH5-F1
#
_entry.id   AF-A0A941HVH5-F1
#
_cell.length_a   1.000
_cell.length_b   1.000
_cell.length_c   1.000
_cell.angle_alpha   90.00
_cell.angle_beta   90.00
_cell.angle_gamma   90.00
#
_symmetry.space_group_name_H-M   'P 1'
#
loop_
_entity.id
_entity.type
_entity.pdbx_description
1 polymer ?
#
loop_
_entity_poly.entity_id
_entity_poly.type
_entity_poly.pdbx_seq_one_letter_code
_entity_poly.pdbx_strand_id
1 'polypeptide(L)'
;MRRICGLLVVLMTLSGGARAETWVDTRHITYVDVDSFQRGADGLIYYMEKDKYGDDHTPRQAAVDCVRRLAYSSYDLKYTPDWRSKGEGVIPRTMGEELLDFVCSRVR
;
A
#
# COMPACT_ATOMS: atom_id res chain seq x y z
N MET A 1 35.58 51.42 -11.22
CA MET A 1 34.13 51.07 -11.29
C MET A 1 33.92 49.79 -10.49
N ARG A 2 33.33 49.87 -9.29
CA ARG A 2 32.93 48.71 -8.47
C ARG A 2 31.44 48.47 -8.72
N ARG A 3 31.05 47.26 -9.13
CA ARG A 3 29.67 46.79 -9.02
C ARG A 3 29.67 45.54 -8.16
N ILE A 4 29.02 45.71 -7.03
CA ILE A 4 28.86 44.80 -5.91
C ILE A 4 27.73 43.82 -6.24
N CYS A 5 27.94 42.58 -5.82
CA CYS A 5 27.01 41.53 -5.40
C CYS A 5 25.63 41.41 -6.07
N GLY A 6 25.35 40.18 -6.51
CA GLY A 6 24.00 39.70 -6.76
C GLY A 6 23.95 38.18 -6.79
N LEU A 7 24.44 37.53 -5.73
CA LEU A 7 24.26 36.09 -5.52
C LEU A 7 22.80 35.89 -5.05
N LEU A 8 21.94 35.37 -5.92
CA LEU A 8 20.56 35.01 -5.58
C LEU A 8 20.40 33.51 -5.78
N VAL A 9 20.79 32.77 -4.74
CA VAL A 9 20.52 31.34 -4.60
C VAL A 9 19.05 31.23 -4.18
N VAL A 10 18.17 30.91 -5.14
CA VAL A 10 16.80 30.50 -4.84
C VAL A 10 16.85 29.02 -4.47
N LEU A 11 16.94 28.76 -3.18
CA LEU A 11 16.68 27.44 -2.59
C LEU A 11 15.18 27.16 -2.76
N MET A 12 14.78 26.41 -3.78
CA MET A 12 13.45 25.81 -3.83
C MET A 12 13.46 24.61 -2.88
N THR A 13 13.02 24.84 -1.65
CA THR A 13 12.63 23.79 -0.71
C THR A 13 11.41 23.07 -1.27
N LEU A 14 11.63 21.97 -1.99
CA LEU A 14 10.60 20.96 -2.24
C LEU A 14 10.26 20.33 -0.89
N SER A 15 9.33 20.96 -0.19
CA SER A 15 8.58 20.39 0.92
C SER A 15 7.72 19.26 0.35
N GLY A 16 8.36 18.12 0.03
CA GLY A 16 7.67 16.85 -0.13
C GLY A 16 7.02 16.53 1.20
N GLY A 17 5.79 17.00 1.40
CA GLY A 17 5.01 16.69 2.58
C GLY A 17 4.93 15.19 2.69
N ALA A 18 5.58 14.62 3.70
CA ALA A 18 5.33 13.27 4.14
C ALA A 18 3.84 13.22 4.46
N ARG A 19 3.05 12.59 3.58
CA ARG A 19 1.65 12.30 3.87
C ARG A 19 1.67 11.43 5.11
N ALA A 20 0.99 11.86 6.16
CA ALA A 20 0.88 11.08 7.39
C ALA A 20 0.26 9.73 7.04
N GLU A 21 0.95 8.64 7.37
CA GLU A 21 0.50 7.28 7.08
C GLU A 21 -0.81 6.99 7.85
N THR A 22 -1.84 6.45 7.18
CA THR A 22 -3.17 6.22 7.75
C THR A 22 -3.40 4.74 8.03
N TRP A 23 -2.62 4.21 8.96
CA TRP A 23 -2.70 2.81 9.37
C TRP A 23 -3.98 2.48 10.13
N VAL A 24 -4.76 1.55 9.60
CA VAL A 24 -5.95 0.97 10.24
C VAL A 24 -5.64 -0.44 10.72
N ASP A 25 -5.98 -0.73 11.98
CA ASP A 25 -5.90 -2.08 12.54
C ASP A 25 -6.96 -2.98 11.91
N THR A 26 -6.54 -4.04 11.24
CA THR A 26 -7.45 -5.06 10.68
C THR A 26 -8.01 -6.00 11.76
N ARG A 27 -7.72 -5.73 13.03
CA ARG A 27 -8.02 -6.57 14.21
C ARG A 27 -7.30 -7.91 14.20
N HIS A 28 -6.20 -8.01 13.44
CA HIS A 28 -5.42 -9.23 13.20
C HIS A 28 -3.93 -8.97 13.45
N ILE A 29 -3.08 -9.67 12.70
CA ILE A 29 -1.62 -9.53 12.72
C ILE A 29 -1.12 -8.41 11.81
N THR A 30 -1.99 -7.64 11.14
CA THR A 30 -1.59 -6.67 10.11
C THR A 30 -2.31 -5.33 10.25
N TYR A 31 -1.59 -4.24 10.04
CA TYR A 31 -2.15 -2.91 9.78
C TYR A 31 -2.17 -2.65 8.28
N VAL A 32 -3.18 -1.91 7.81
CA VAL A 32 -3.30 -1.50 6.40
C VAL A 32 -3.25 0.02 6.31
N ASP A 33 -2.42 0.56 5.41
CA ASP A 33 -2.37 1.99 5.13
C ASP A 33 -3.47 2.37 4.13
N VAL A 34 -4.52 3.07 4.58
CA VAL A 34 -5.69 3.33 3.72
C VAL A 34 -5.42 4.35 2.63
N ASP A 35 -4.42 5.21 2.79
CA ASP A 35 -4.03 6.16 1.74
C ASP A 35 -3.14 5.52 0.66
N SER A 36 -2.67 4.29 0.89
CA SER A 36 -1.86 3.54 -0.09
C SER A 36 -2.69 2.85 -1.18
N PHE A 37 -4.01 2.87 -1.08
CA PHE A 37 -4.88 2.18 -2.04
C PHE A 37 -4.74 2.76 -3.45
N GLN A 38 -4.35 1.90 -4.39
CA GLN A 38 -4.23 2.27 -5.80
C GLN A 38 -4.70 1.15 -6.71
N ARG A 39 -5.47 1.49 -7.77
CA ARG A 39 -5.82 0.53 -8.83
C ARG A 39 -4.68 0.48 -9.84
N GLY A 40 -4.12 -0.71 -10.04
CA GLY A 40 -3.16 -0.96 -11.10
C GLY A 40 -3.81 -0.97 -12.48
N ALA A 41 -3.00 -0.79 -13.53
CA ALA A 41 -3.44 -0.91 -14.91
C ALA A 41 -3.92 -2.33 -15.28
N ASP A 42 -3.56 -3.32 -14.47
CA ASP A 42 -3.99 -4.71 -14.58
C ASP A 42 -5.33 -5.00 -13.86
N GLY A 43 -5.96 -3.97 -13.30
CA GLY A 43 -7.27 -4.07 -12.63
C GLY A 43 -7.20 -4.49 -11.17
N LEU A 44 -6.02 -4.88 -10.65
CA LEU A 44 -5.83 -5.21 -9.24
C LEU A 44 -5.83 -3.96 -8.37
N ILE A 45 -6.19 -4.10 -7.10
CA ILE A 45 -6.00 -3.04 -6.10
C ILE A 45 -4.78 -3.39 -5.27
N TYR A 46 -3.81 -2.49 -5.25
CA TYR A 46 -2.60 -2.58 -4.44
C TYR A 46 -2.73 -1.73 -3.19
N TYR A 47 -2.13 -2.20 -2.09
CA TYR A 47 -2.08 -1.49 -0.82
C TYR A 47 -0.88 -1.92 0.00
N MET A 48 -0.54 -1.13 1.01
CA MET A 48 0.53 -1.42 1.94
C MET A 48 -0.03 -2.02 3.22
N GLU A 49 0.60 -3.10 3.66
CA GLU A 49 0.36 -3.74 4.94
C GLU A 49 1.64 -3.75 5.77
N LYS A 50 1.52 -3.73 7.10
CA LYS A 50 2.66 -3.93 8.01
C LYS A 50 2.26 -4.86 9.15
N ASP A 51 3.16 -5.75 9.55
CA ASP A 51 2.90 -6.69 10.62
C ASP A 51 2.74 -5.95 11.96
N LYS A 52 1.66 -6.23 12.68
CA LYS A 52 1.34 -5.69 14.00
C LYS A 52 2.20 -6.30 15.10
N TYR A 53 2.55 -7.58 14.95
CA TYR A 53 3.28 -8.35 15.96
C TYR A 53 4.62 -8.93 15.46
N GLY A 54 4.99 -8.67 14.20
CA GLY A 54 6.27 -9.13 13.64
C GLY A 54 7.41 -8.16 13.94
N ASP A 55 8.64 -8.68 14.04
CA ASP A 55 9.84 -7.86 14.27
C ASP A 55 10.13 -6.90 13.10
N ASP A 56 9.68 -7.27 11.89
CA ASP A 56 9.79 -6.45 10.69
C ASP A 56 8.50 -5.66 10.47
N HIS A 57 8.41 -4.50 11.12
CA HIS A 57 7.33 -3.52 10.90
C HIS A 57 7.45 -2.74 9.58
N THR A 58 8.33 -3.18 8.66
CA THR A 58 8.47 -2.54 7.35
C THR A 58 7.20 -2.75 6.54
N PRO A 59 6.58 -1.68 6.02
CA PRO A 59 5.47 -1.78 5.08
C PRO A 59 5.81 -2.65 3.87
N ARG A 60 4.91 -3.56 3.51
CA ARG A 60 5.02 -4.40 2.31
C ARG A 60 3.75 -4.27 1.48
N GLN A 61 3.90 -4.36 0.16
CA GLN A 61 2.78 -4.22 -0.76
C GLN A 61 2.02 -5.55 -0.88
N ALA A 62 0.72 -5.52 -0.69
CA ALA A 62 -0.22 -6.60 -1.00
C ALA A 62 -1.13 -6.19 -2.17
N ALA A 63 -1.88 -7.15 -2.72
CA ALA A 63 -2.85 -6.89 -3.77
C ALA A 63 -4.12 -7.74 -3.63
N VAL A 64 -5.23 -7.26 -4.19
CA VAL A 64 -6.48 -8.03 -4.31
C VAL A 64 -7.07 -7.92 -5.71
N ASP A 65 -7.71 -9.00 -6.15
CA ASP A 65 -8.61 -9.01 -7.30
C ASP A 65 -10.06 -9.00 -6.80
N CYS A 66 -10.70 -7.84 -6.87
CA CYS A 66 -12.07 -7.66 -6.40
C CYS A 66 -13.12 -8.40 -7.23
N VAL A 67 -12.85 -8.63 -8.51
CA VAL A 67 -13.81 -9.31 -9.40
C VAL A 67 -13.77 -10.81 -9.12
N ARG A 68 -12.56 -11.36 -8.97
CA ARG A 68 -12.35 -12.80 -8.74
C ARG A 68 -12.36 -13.19 -7.25
N ARG A 69 -12.45 -12.21 -6.34
CA ARG A 69 -12.35 -12.36 -4.88
C ARG A 69 -11.08 -13.13 -4.47
N LEU A 70 -9.95 -12.69 -5.02
CA LEU A 70 -8.63 -13.24 -4.69
C LEU A 70 -7.82 -12.23 -3.87
N ALA A 71 -7.07 -12.73 -2.89
CA ALA A 71 -6.07 -11.96 -2.15
C ALA A 71 -4.66 -12.48 -2.49
N TYR A 72 -3.69 -11.58 -2.54
CA TYR A 72 -2.29 -11.89 -2.80
C TYR A 72 -1.43 -11.36 -1.66
N SER A 73 -0.68 -12.26 -1.03
CA SER A 73 0.16 -11.92 0.13
C SER A 73 1.30 -10.99 -0.27
N SER A 74 1.70 -10.09 0.63
CA SER A 74 2.84 -9.21 0.35
C SER A 74 4.17 -9.95 0.22
N TYR A 75 4.27 -11.12 0.87
CA TYR A 75 5.40 -12.01 0.70
C TYR A 75 5.49 -12.50 -0.76
N ASP A 76 4.40 -13.01 -1.32
CA ASP A 76 4.41 -13.54 -2.68
C ASP A 76 4.75 -12.46 -3.70
N LEU A 77 4.13 -11.28 -3.60
CA LEU A 77 4.43 -10.15 -4.49
C LEU A 77 5.92 -9.80 -4.52
N LYS A 78 6.58 -9.88 -3.36
CA LYS A 78 7.98 -9.48 -3.20
C LYS A 78 8.97 -10.58 -3.60
N TYR A 79 8.64 -11.84 -3.33
CA TYR A 79 9.62 -12.93 -3.38
C TYR A 79 9.29 -14.06 -4.37
N THR A 80 8.08 -14.07 -4.95
CA THR A 80 7.60 -15.14 -5.82
C THR A 80 7.42 -14.62 -7.26
N PRO A 81 8.24 -15.05 -8.25
CA PRO A 81 8.13 -14.56 -9.63
C PRO A 81 6.77 -14.81 -10.30
N ASP A 82 6.07 -15.88 -9.91
CA ASP A 82 4.76 -16.29 -10.42
C ASP A 82 3.62 -16.02 -9.43
N TRP A 83 3.77 -15.05 -8.53
CA TRP A 83 2.82 -14.75 -7.44
C TRP A 83 1.36 -14.60 -7.88
N ARG A 84 1.12 -14.14 -9.11
CA ARG A 84 -0.23 -14.01 -9.68
C ARG A 84 -0.99 -15.33 -9.75
N SER A 85 -0.27 -16.45 -9.85
CA SER A 85 -0.85 -17.80 -9.82
C SER A 85 -1.14 -18.29 -8.40
N LYS A 86 -0.63 -17.59 -7.38
CA LYS A 86 -0.74 -17.93 -5.95
C LYS A 86 -1.87 -17.19 -5.25
N GLY A 87 -2.70 -16.45 -5.99
CA GLY A 87 -3.84 -15.75 -5.41
C GLY A 87 -4.76 -16.71 -4.66
N GLU A 88 -5.03 -16.39 -3.39
CA GLU A 88 -5.86 -17.21 -2.53
C GLU A 88 -7.31 -16.75 -2.62
N GLY A 89 -8.21 -17.71 -2.80
CA GLY A 89 -9.65 -17.45 -2.74
C GLY A 89 -10.05 -17.04 -1.33
N VAL A 90 -10.76 -15.92 -1.23
CA VAL A 90 -11.21 -15.42 0.06
C VAL A 90 -12.39 -16.25 0.57
N ILE A 91 -12.25 -16.80 1.78
CA ILE A 91 -13.26 -17.68 2.39
C ILE A 91 -14.40 -16.82 2.96
N PRO A 92 -15.67 -17.11 2.64
CA PRO A 92 -16.81 -16.35 3.17
C PRO A 92 -16.92 -16.43 4.70
N ARG A 93 -17.45 -15.36 5.30
CA ARG A 93 -17.62 -15.15 6.76
C ARG A 93 -16.30 -15.19 7.53
N THR A 94 -15.21 -14.88 6.85
CA THR A 94 -13.89 -14.72 7.48
C THR A 94 -13.47 -13.26 7.43
N MET A 95 -12.45 -12.94 8.22
CA MET A 95 -11.87 -11.61 8.27
C MET A 95 -11.16 -11.25 6.96
N GLY A 96 -10.72 -12.26 6.18
CA GLY A 96 -10.23 -12.07 4.82
C GLY A 96 -11.32 -11.53 3.89
N GLU A 97 -12.59 -11.93 4.08
CA GLU A 97 -13.73 -11.38 3.35
C GLU A 97 -14.00 -9.93 3.76
N GLU A 98 -14.01 -9.63 5.05
CA GLU A 98 -14.20 -8.25 5.52
C GLU A 98 -13.09 -7.32 5.00
N LEU A 99 -11.83 -7.79 5.00
CA LEU A 99 -10.70 -7.04 4.45
C LEU A 99 -10.86 -6.85 2.93
N LEU A 100 -11.21 -7.90 2.20
CA LEU A 100 -11.44 -7.81 0.76
C LEU A 100 -12.53 -6.78 0.45
N ASP A 101 -13.69 -6.87 1.10
CA ASP A 101 -14.80 -5.95 0.87
C ASP A 101 -14.43 -4.51 1.30
N PHE A 102 -13.65 -4.36 2.37
CA PHE A 102 -13.08 -3.09 2.82
C PHE A 102 -12.15 -2.47 1.75
N VAL A 103 -11.23 -3.25 1.18
CA VAL A 103 -10.31 -2.75 0.13
C VAL A 103 -11.08 -2.44 -1.15
N CYS A 104 -11.95 -3.36 -1.57
CA CYS A 104 -12.72 -3.26 -2.81
C CYS A 104 -13.75 -2.13 -2.82
N SER A 105 -14.23 -1.70 -1.65
CA SER A 105 -15.16 -0.55 -1.54
C SER A 105 -14.48 0.83 -1.66
N ARG A 106 -13.15 0.91 -1.56
CA ARG A 106 -12.42 2.19 -1.48
C ARG A 106 -11.89 2.70 -2.81
N VAL A 107 -11.77 1.84 -3.81
CA VAL A 107 -11.18 2.21 -5.10
C VAL A 107 -12.24 2.12 -6.19
N ARG A 108 -12.88 3.27 -6.47
CA ARG A 108 -13.86 3.44 -7.54
C ARG A 108 -13.20 3.34 -8.91
#